data_AF-A0A2G8K703-F1
#
_entry.id   AF-A0A2G8K703-F1
#
_cell.length_a   1.000
_cell.length_b   1.000
_cell.length_c   1.000
_cell.angle_alpha   90.00
_cell.angle_beta   90.00
_cell.angle_gamma   90.00
#
_symmetry.space_group_name_H-M   'P 1'
#
loop_
_entity.id
_entity.type
_entity.pdbx_description
1 polymer ?
#
loop_
_entity_poly.entity_id
_entity_poly.type
_entity_poly.pdbx_seq_one_letter_code
_entity_poly.pdbx_strand_id
1 'polypeptide(L)'
;MDSRLAGSSSRDADDTEEIDESASQEDSAKSLEDEVKNVLDEAKRELSDAAQGRKNDAEMEERLAKLQGMDAQTYRDQGRKAMENMSEEEATKRYIAKLLEESRLDDKMDSDGYSQLVEDSKTTHVQKKKTAVDPDELPWCCICNEDAALRCHDCDDDLYCKSCFREGHDEFDMKHHRISKYKAPKDAER
;
A
#
# COMPACT_ATOMS: atom_id res chain seq x y z
N MET A 1 -83.60 -5.09 -28.01
CA MET A 1 -83.87 -6.53 -28.17
C MET A 1 -83.64 -6.81 -29.63
N ASP A 2 -82.54 -7.39 -30.11
CA ASP A 2 -81.59 -8.34 -29.52
C ASP A 2 -80.37 -8.39 -30.48
N SER A 3 -79.13 -8.51 -29.98
CA SER A 3 -78.26 -9.70 -30.13
C SER A 3 -77.93 -10.08 -31.60
N ARG A 4 -76.72 -10.39 -32.07
CA ARG A 4 -75.46 -10.92 -31.50
C ARG A 4 -74.55 -11.30 -32.70
N LEU A 5 -73.21 -11.24 -32.51
CA LEU A 5 -72.15 -12.12 -33.08
C LEU A 5 -72.02 -12.27 -34.62
N ALA A 6 -70.89 -12.54 -35.28
CA ALA A 6 -69.49 -12.93 -35.04
C ALA A 6 -68.72 -12.48 -36.34
N GLY A 7 -67.41 -12.28 -36.45
CA GLY A 7 -66.26 -12.90 -35.81
C GLY A 7 -65.46 -13.72 -36.84
N SER A 8 -64.14 -13.42 -36.95
CA SER A 8 -63.04 -14.23 -37.52
C SER A 8 -62.88 -14.23 -39.07
N SER A 9 -61.71 -14.36 -39.69
CA SER A 9 -60.37 -14.78 -39.25
C SER A 9 -59.33 -14.56 -40.35
N SER A 10 -58.06 -14.30 -39.98
CA SER A 10 -56.78 -14.76 -40.62
C SER A 10 -55.65 -14.00 -39.89
N ARG A 11 -54.78 -14.57 -39.03
CA ARG A 11 -53.76 -15.66 -39.20
C ARG A 11 -52.89 -15.37 -40.44
N ASP A 12 -51.58 -15.12 -40.36
CA ASP A 12 -50.46 -15.88 -39.76
C ASP A 12 -49.34 -14.87 -39.33
N ALA A 13 -48.27 -15.14 -38.56
CA ALA A 13 -47.52 -16.34 -38.25
C ALA A 13 -46.84 -16.18 -36.86
N ASP A 14 -46.76 -17.29 -36.13
CA ASP A 14 -46.02 -17.44 -34.87
C ASP A 14 -44.74 -18.20 -35.21
N ASP A 15 -43.63 -17.47 -35.30
CA ASP A 15 -42.27 -18.00 -35.47
C ASP A 15 -41.76 -18.31 -34.06
N THR A 16 -41.87 -19.58 -33.67
CA THR A 16 -41.35 -20.07 -32.39
C THR A 16 -39.85 -20.25 -32.54
N GLU A 17 -39.09 -19.23 -32.12
CA GLU A 17 -37.65 -19.32 -31.88
C GLU A 17 -37.38 -20.23 -30.68
N GLU A 18 -37.42 -21.55 -30.91
CA GLU A 18 -36.86 -22.55 -29.98
C GLU A 18 -35.34 -22.63 -30.17
N ILE A 19 -34.56 -21.69 -29.62
CA ILE A 19 -33.18 -21.86 -29.13
C ILE A 19 -32.86 -20.59 -28.29
N ASP A 20 -32.64 -20.69 -26.96
CA ASP A 20 -31.58 -19.96 -26.20
C ASP A 20 -31.68 -20.11 -24.65
N GLU A 21 -32.78 -20.59 -24.06
CA GLU A 21 -32.93 -20.59 -22.58
C GLU A 21 -31.91 -21.49 -21.83
N SER A 22 -31.36 -22.53 -22.47
CA SER A 22 -30.38 -23.42 -21.84
C SER A 22 -28.94 -22.88 -21.83
N ALA A 23 -28.56 -22.09 -22.84
CA ALA A 23 -27.22 -21.51 -22.92
C ALA A 23 -27.03 -20.40 -21.88
N SER A 24 -28.05 -19.55 -21.72
CA SER A 24 -28.07 -18.49 -20.71
C SER A 24 -28.14 -19.02 -19.26
N GLN A 25 -28.73 -20.20 -19.04
CA GLN A 25 -28.67 -20.89 -17.74
C GLN A 25 -27.29 -21.49 -17.42
N GLU A 26 -26.62 -22.07 -18.41
CA GLU A 26 -25.27 -22.63 -18.24
C GLU A 26 -24.20 -21.55 -17.98
N ASP A 27 -24.30 -20.40 -18.64
CA ASP A 27 -23.41 -19.26 -18.40
C ASP A 27 -23.67 -18.61 -17.04
N SER A 28 -24.93 -18.56 -16.59
CA SER A 28 -25.28 -18.12 -15.24
C SER A 28 -24.75 -19.08 -14.16
N ALA A 29 -24.83 -20.40 -14.39
CA ALA A 29 -24.27 -21.39 -13.47
C ALA A 29 -22.74 -21.29 -13.36
N LYS A 30 -22.03 -21.14 -14.48
CA LYS A 30 -20.57 -20.92 -14.48
C LYS A 30 -20.18 -19.62 -13.78
N SER A 31 -20.93 -18.54 -13.99
CA SER A 31 -20.72 -17.27 -13.30
C SER A 31 -20.85 -17.41 -11.79
N LEU A 32 -21.83 -18.17 -11.32
CA LEU A 32 -22.00 -18.46 -9.89
C LEU A 32 -20.89 -19.35 -9.33
N GLU A 33 -20.42 -20.34 -10.10
CA GLU A 33 -19.29 -21.20 -9.72
C GLU A 33 -17.98 -20.40 -9.59
N ASP A 34 -17.73 -19.47 -10.51
CA ASP A 34 -16.58 -18.56 -10.46
C ASP A 34 -16.65 -17.62 -9.25
N GLU A 35 -17.85 -17.11 -8.94
CA GLU A 35 -18.06 -16.25 -7.77
C GLU A 35 -17.88 -17.04 -6.45
N VAL A 36 -18.39 -18.27 -6.36
CA VAL A 36 -18.14 -19.17 -5.22
C VAL A 36 -16.65 -19.47 -5.07
N LYS A 37 -15.94 -19.72 -6.17
CA LYS A 37 -14.50 -19.94 -6.15
C LYS A 37 -13.74 -18.69 -5.69
N ASN A 38 -14.13 -17.51 -6.16
CA ASN A 38 -13.55 -16.25 -5.72
C ASN A 38 -13.73 -16.03 -4.21
N VAL A 39 -14.94 -16.23 -3.69
CA VAL A 39 -15.23 -16.14 -2.25
C VAL A 39 -14.40 -17.15 -1.46
N LEU A 40 -14.26 -18.37 -1.97
CA LEU A 40 -13.48 -19.42 -1.31
C LEU A 40 -11.98 -19.08 -1.28
N ASP A 41 -11.46 -18.51 -2.36
CA ASP A 41 -10.06 -18.09 -2.44
C ASP A 41 -9.79 -16.85 -1.58
N GLU A 42 -10.74 -15.92 -1.47
CA GLU A 42 -10.69 -14.79 -0.54
C GLU A 42 -10.65 -15.27 0.92
N ALA A 43 -11.57 -16.16 1.31
CA ALA A 43 -11.56 -16.74 2.66
C ALA A 43 -10.25 -17.49 2.99
N LYS A 44 -9.64 -18.16 2.01
CA LYS A 44 -8.31 -18.80 2.19
C LYS A 44 -7.21 -17.77 2.41
N ARG A 45 -7.23 -16.65 1.67
CA ARG A 45 -6.25 -15.57 1.85
C ARG A 45 -6.40 -14.95 3.24
N GLU A 46 -7.62 -14.65 3.68
CA GLU A 46 -7.87 -14.14 5.03
C GLU A 46 -7.37 -15.09 6.13
N LEU A 47 -7.62 -16.40 5.99
CA LEU A 47 -7.11 -17.40 6.92
C LEU A 47 -5.59 -17.47 6.94
N SER A 48 -4.96 -17.35 5.77
CA SER A 48 -3.50 -17.31 5.63
C SER A 48 -2.91 -16.06 6.28
N ASP A 49 -3.48 -14.90 6.02
CA ASP A 49 -3.04 -13.62 6.58
C ASP A 49 -3.23 -13.58 8.09
N ALA A 50 -4.36 -14.08 8.60
CA ALA A 50 -4.59 -14.25 10.03
C ALA A 50 -3.61 -15.25 10.66
N ALA A 51 -3.26 -16.33 9.96
CA ALA A 51 -2.26 -17.28 10.44
C ALA A 51 -0.86 -16.67 10.47
N GLN A 52 -0.51 -15.85 9.49
CA GLN A 52 0.75 -15.13 9.45
C GLN A 52 0.82 -14.06 10.53
N GLY A 53 -0.26 -13.29 10.73
CA GLY A 53 -0.40 -12.36 11.86
C GLY A 53 -0.15 -13.04 13.20
N ARG A 54 -0.79 -14.19 13.44
CA ARG A 54 -0.56 -14.98 14.67
C ARG A 54 0.90 -15.42 14.86
N LYS A 55 1.62 -15.75 13.79
CA LYS A 55 3.04 -16.11 13.87
C LYS A 55 3.90 -14.90 14.20
N ASN A 56 3.63 -13.76 13.55
CA ASN A 56 4.35 -12.51 13.79
C ASN A 56 4.15 -12.05 15.25
N ASP A 57 2.92 -12.13 15.76
CA ASP A 57 2.60 -11.78 17.15
C ASP A 57 3.33 -12.71 18.14
N ALA A 58 3.33 -14.02 17.89
CA ALA A 58 4.06 -14.97 18.72
C ALA A 58 5.58 -14.72 18.72
N GLU A 59 6.15 -14.35 17.58
CA GLU A 59 7.56 -13.97 17.48
C GLU A 59 7.85 -12.68 18.27
N MET A 60 6.98 -11.67 18.15
CA MET A 60 7.11 -10.44 18.93
C MET A 60 7.04 -10.70 20.44
N GLU A 61 6.09 -11.51 20.89
CA GLU A 61 5.99 -11.93 22.29
C GLU A 61 7.26 -12.63 22.78
N GLU A 62 7.83 -13.52 21.96
CA GLU A 62 9.09 -14.19 22.29
C GLU A 62 10.25 -13.20 22.41
N ARG A 63 10.34 -12.23 21.49
CA ARG A 63 11.37 -11.16 21.52
C ARG A 63 11.21 -10.30 22.77
N LEU A 64 9.98 -9.91 23.13
CA LEU A 64 9.70 -9.12 24.32
C LEU A 64 10.05 -9.89 25.60
N ALA A 65 9.70 -11.18 25.67
CA ALA A 65 10.04 -12.03 26.80
C ALA A 65 11.56 -12.14 26.98
N LYS A 66 12.32 -12.35 25.88
CA LYS A 66 13.79 -12.38 25.90
C LYS A 66 14.39 -11.07 26.40
N LEU A 67 13.87 -9.92 25.95
CA LEU A 67 14.33 -8.60 26.41
C LEU A 67 14.05 -8.36 27.89
N GLN A 68 12.94 -8.90 28.41
CA GLN A 68 12.61 -8.84 29.83
C GLN A 68 13.29 -9.93 30.67
N GLY A 69 14.07 -10.82 30.07
CA GLY A 69 14.76 -11.91 30.76
C GLY A 69 13.84 -13.02 31.26
N MET A 70 12.65 -13.16 30.66
CA MET A 70 11.63 -14.14 31.03
C MET A 70 11.35 -15.09 29.87
N ASP A 71 10.70 -16.23 30.14
CA ASP A 71 10.21 -17.09 29.06
C ASP A 71 8.89 -16.56 28.48
N ALA A 72 8.60 -16.92 27.23
CA ALA A 72 7.43 -16.44 26.49
C ALA A 72 6.09 -16.81 27.16
N GLN A 73 6.04 -17.93 27.88
CA GLN A 73 4.83 -18.37 28.56
C GLN A 73 4.58 -17.54 29.82
N THR A 74 5.61 -17.28 30.61
CA THR A 74 5.56 -16.40 31.77
C THR A 74 5.19 -14.97 31.37
N TYR A 75 5.72 -14.46 30.26
CA TYR A 75 5.36 -13.15 29.70
C TYR A 75 3.85 -13.07 29.40
N ARG A 76 3.33 -14.10 28.71
CA ARG A 76 1.91 -14.17 28.36
C ARG A 76 1.00 -14.32 29.59
N ASP A 77 1.42 -15.12 30.57
CA ASP A 77 0.68 -15.33 31.83
C ASP A 77 0.64 -14.07 32.69
N GLN A 78 1.71 -13.26 32.70
CA GLN A 78 1.71 -11.96 33.35
C GLN A 78 0.73 -11.00 32.68
N GLY A 79 0.71 -10.95 31.35
CA GLY A 79 -0.26 -10.15 30.60
C GLY A 79 -1.70 -10.52 30.94
N ARG A 80 -2.01 -11.82 31.02
CA ARG A 80 -3.34 -12.32 31.41
C ARG A 80 -3.70 -11.91 32.83
N LYS A 81 -2.82 -12.17 33.80
CA LYS A 81 -3.04 -11.81 35.22
C LYS A 81 -3.18 -10.31 35.42
N ALA A 82 -2.45 -9.50 34.66
CA ALA A 82 -2.54 -8.05 34.72
C ALA A 82 -3.90 -7.53 34.24
N MET A 83 -4.62 -8.29 33.41
CA MET A 83 -5.99 -7.99 32.98
C MET A 83 -7.03 -8.57 33.95
N GLU A 84 -6.86 -9.80 34.41
CA GLU A 84 -7.80 -10.46 35.33
C GLU A 84 -7.87 -9.78 36.72
N ASN A 85 -6.76 -9.23 37.20
CA ASN A 85 -6.72 -8.54 38.50
C ASN A 85 -7.10 -7.07 38.42
N MET A 86 -7.41 -6.53 37.24
CA MET A 86 -7.80 -5.13 37.12
C MET A 86 -9.28 -4.93 37.40
N SER A 87 -9.58 -3.94 38.24
CA SER A 87 -10.94 -3.45 38.42
C SER A 87 -11.45 -2.75 37.15
N GLU A 88 -12.76 -2.74 36.93
CA GLU A 88 -13.39 -1.99 35.83
C GLU A 88 -13.01 -0.50 35.87
N GLU A 89 -12.92 0.09 37.07
CA GLU A 89 -12.49 1.47 37.25
C GLU A 89 -11.01 1.68 36.85
N GLU A 90 -10.15 0.69 37.05
CA GLU A 90 -8.74 0.76 36.65
C GLU A 90 -8.57 0.53 35.15
N ALA A 91 -9.35 -0.39 34.57
CA ALA A 91 -9.37 -0.65 33.14
C ALA A 91 -9.81 0.60 32.37
N THR A 92 -10.86 1.27 32.83
CA THR A 92 -11.34 2.54 32.25
C THR A 92 -10.29 3.66 32.38
N LYS A 93 -9.65 3.80 33.54
CA LYS A 93 -8.54 4.75 33.72
C LYS A 93 -7.37 4.47 32.77
N ARG A 94 -6.96 3.20 32.59
CA ARG A 94 -5.90 2.83 31.64
C ARG A 94 -6.29 3.13 30.20
N TYR A 95 -7.55 2.87 29.82
CA TYR A 95 -8.05 3.19 28.49
C TYR A 95 -8.01 4.71 28.22
N ILE A 96 -8.49 5.52 29.17
CA ILE A 96 -8.42 6.99 29.07
C ILE A 96 -6.96 7.46 28.98
N ALA A 97 -6.08 6.90 29.81
CA ALA A 97 -4.65 7.24 29.77
C ALA A 97 -4.01 6.88 28.42
N LYS A 98 -4.39 5.75 27.82
CA LYS A 98 -3.92 5.35 26.50
C LYS A 98 -4.33 6.35 25.42
N LEU A 99 -5.60 6.80 25.42
CA LEU A 99 -6.09 7.79 24.46
C LEU A 99 -5.37 9.14 24.60
N LEU A 100 -5.15 9.59 25.84
CA LEU A 100 -4.41 10.83 26.10
C LEU A 100 -2.95 10.73 25.65
N GLU A 101 -2.31 9.57 25.88
CA GLU A 101 -0.94 9.33 25.44
C GLU A 101 -0.85 9.23 23.91
N GLU A 102 -1.86 8.66 23.24
CA GLU A 102 -1.95 8.62 21.77
C GLU A 102 -1.98 10.04 21.18
N SER A 103 -2.85 10.92 21.69
CA SER A 103 -2.86 12.32 21.24
C SER A 103 -1.52 13.02 21.47
N ARG A 104 -0.82 12.72 22.58
CA ARG A 104 0.50 13.28 22.86
C ARG A 104 1.57 12.75 21.91
N LEU A 105 1.47 11.48 21.50
CA LEU A 105 2.40 10.89 20.53
C LEU A 105 2.18 11.48 19.14
N ASP A 106 0.93 11.75 18.76
CA ASP A 106 0.61 12.44 17.51
C ASP A 106 1.23 13.84 17.47
N ASP A 107 1.02 14.65 18.52
CA ASP A 107 1.62 15.99 18.64
C ASP A 107 3.16 15.95 18.50
N LYS A 108 3.80 14.90 19.04
CA LYS A 108 5.25 14.71 18.95
C LYS A 108 5.69 14.28 17.56
N MET A 109 4.93 13.39 16.93
CA MET A 109 5.21 12.90 15.59
C MET A 109 5.12 14.04 14.56
N ASP A 110 4.18 14.96 14.78
CA ASP A 110 4.07 16.22 14.06
C ASP A 110 5.21 17.18 14.40
N SER A 111 5.56 17.34 15.70
CA SER A 111 6.63 18.27 16.10
C SER A 111 8.02 17.85 15.62
N ASP A 112 8.29 16.55 15.64
CA ASP A 112 9.57 15.97 15.24
C ASP A 112 9.70 15.83 13.71
N GLY A 113 8.65 16.20 12.96
CA GLY A 113 8.63 16.19 11.49
C GLY A 113 8.54 14.80 10.86
N TYR A 114 8.36 13.74 11.66
CA TYR A 114 8.18 12.38 11.14
C TYR A 114 6.86 12.22 10.37
N SER A 115 5.83 13.00 10.72
CA SER A 115 4.54 13.03 10.03
C SER A 115 4.70 13.36 8.54
N GLN A 116 5.49 14.40 8.24
CA GLN A 116 5.77 14.83 6.87
C GLN A 116 6.48 13.75 6.05
N LEU A 117 7.42 12.99 6.64
CA LEU A 117 8.15 11.93 5.94
C LEU A 117 7.24 10.77 5.52
N VAL A 118 6.20 10.48 6.32
CA VAL A 118 5.20 9.45 6.01
C VAL A 118 4.28 9.92 4.89
N GLU A 119 3.96 11.21 4.82
CA GLU A 119 3.17 11.81 3.73
C GLU A 119 3.96 11.93 2.43
N ASP A 120 5.22 12.33 2.48
CA ASP A 120 6.11 12.46 1.33
C ASP A 120 6.39 11.08 0.70
N SER A 121 6.49 10.03 1.52
CA SER A 121 6.60 8.65 1.04
C SER A 121 5.36 8.16 0.29
N LYS A 122 4.19 8.78 0.51
CA LYS A 122 2.94 8.47 -0.20
C LYS A 122 2.80 9.26 -1.50
N THR A 123 3.55 10.34 -1.67
CA THR A 123 3.41 11.29 -2.80
C THR A 123 4.62 11.28 -3.73
N THR A 124 5.13 10.10 -4.07
CA THR A 124 6.11 9.96 -5.16
C THR A 124 5.46 10.08 -6.54
N HIS A 125 4.86 11.23 -6.87
CA HIS A 125 4.74 11.73 -8.25
C HIS A 125 4.31 13.23 -8.26
N VAL A 126 5.19 14.07 -8.85
CA VAL A 126 4.89 15.35 -9.54
C VAL A 126 5.13 16.70 -8.79
N GLN A 127 6.18 17.39 -9.27
CA GLN A 127 6.39 18.86 -9.40
C GLN A 127 7.01 19.66 -8.23
N LYS A 128 8.34 19.54 -8.05
CA LYS A 128 9.16 20.54 -7.34
C LYS A 128 9.56 21.68 -8.32
N LYS A 129 9.17 22.91 -7.99
CA LYS A 129 9.38 24.15 -8.76
C LYS A 129 10.85 24.60 -8.63
N LYS A 130 11.62 24.56 -9.72
CA LYS A 130 13.06 24.82 -9.78
C LYS A 130 13.41 26.31 -9.70
N THR A 131 13.69 26.86 -8.51
CA THR A 131 14.61 28.00 -8.31
C THR A 131 14.95 28.17 -6.83
N ALA A 132 15.79 27.30 -6.30
CA ALA A 132 16.69 27.50 -5.15
C ALA A 132 17.54 26.23 -5.11
N VAL A 133 18.81 26.35 -4.69
CA VAL A 133 19.64 25.16 -4.40
C VAL A 133 18.83 24.30 -3.43
N ASP A 134 18.42 23.13 -3.87
CA ASP A 134 17.56 22.25 -3.09
C ASP A 134 18.36 21.78 -1.87
N PRO A 135 17.96 22.13 -0.63
CA PRO A 135 18.69 21.70 0.56
C PRO A 135 18.71 20.17 0.71
N ASP A 136 17.82 19.45 0.01
CA ASP A 136 17.71 18.00 0.00
C ASP A 136 18.48 17.35 -1.17
N GLU A 137 19.14 18.15 -2.02
CA GLU A 137 19.97 17.61 -3.09
C GLU A 137 21.26 17.02 -2.52
N LEU A 138 21.23 15.71 -2.35
CA LEU A 138 22.37 14.95 -1.87
C LEU A 138 23.49 14.89 -2.94
N PRO A 139 24.77 15.09 -2.58
CA PRO A 139 25.89 15.27 -3.51
C PRO A 139 26.42 13.98 -4.17
N TRP A 140 25.69 12.88 -4.05
CA TRP A 140 26.06 11.54 -4.51
C TRP A 140 25.40 11.17 -5.85
N CYS A 141 25.97 10.17 -6.52
CA CYS A 141 25.46 9.57 -7.74
C CYS A 141 24.26 8.68 -7.43
N CYS A 142 23.14 8.85 -8.16
CA CYS A 142 21.92 8.08 -7.93
C CYS A 142 22.02 6.58 -8.27
N ILE A 143 23.09 6.14 -8.95
CA ILE A 143 23.32 4.74 -9.32
C ILE A 143 24.22 4.03 -8.31
N CYS A 144 25.35 4.64 -7.95
CA CYS A 144 26.40 3.97 -7.16
C CYS A 144 26.68 4.60 -5.79
N ASN A 145 26.00 5.69 -5.43
CA ASN A 145 26.21 6.45 -4.18
C ASN A 145 27.63 7.05 -4.01
N GLU A 146 28.48 7.03 -5.03
CA GLU A 146 29.77 7.75 -5.04
C GLU A 146 29.58 9.25 -5.35
N ASP A 147 30.62 10.07 -5.17
CA ASP A 147 30.54 11.52 -5.44
C ASP A 147 30.05 11.84 -6.86
N ALA A 148 29.01 12.67 -6.95
CA ALA A 148 28.52 13.15 -8.22
C ALA A 148 29.43 14.24 -8.81
N ALA A 149 29.63 14.18 -10.12
CA ALA A 149 30.40 15.17 -10.86
C ALA A 149 29.57 15.89 -11.94
N LEU A 150 28.42 15.33 -12.30
CA LEU A 150 27.60 15.73 -13.44
C LEU A 150 26.12 15.76 -13.03
N ARG A 151 25.38 16.74 -13.53
CA ARG A 151 23.92 16.81 -13.44
C ARG A 151 23.32 16.63 -14.83
N CYS A 152 22.34 15.74 -14.95
CA CYS A 152 21.62 15.48 -16.19
C CYS A 152 20.26 16.21 -16.21
N HIS A 153 20.10 17.21 -17.07
CA HIS A 153 18.86 18.02 -17.10
C HIS A 153 17.68 17.32 -17.78
N ASP A 154 17.95 16.24 -18.53
CA ASP A 154 16.93 15.45 -19.24
C ASP A 154 16.51 14.19 -18.44
N CYS A 155 17.21 13.87 -17.36
CA CYS A 155 16.85 12.88 -16.35
C CYS A 155 16.51 13.59 -15.03
N ASP A 156 15.52 14.48 -15.05
CA ASP A 156 15.00 15.14 -13.85
C ASP A 156 16.03 15.82 -12.93
N ASP A 157 17.13 16.34 -13.49
CA ASP A 157 18.24 16.95 -12.73
C ASP A 157 19.01 15.98 -11.83
N ASP A 158 18.97 14.67 -12.14
CA ASP A 158 19.70 13.62 -11.44
C ASP A 158 21.23 13.83 -11.49
N LEU A 159 21.88 13.39 -10.42
CA LEU A 159 23.31 13.49 -10.21
C LEU A 159 24.02 12.17 -10.51
N TYR A 160 25.13 12.26 -11.26
CA TYR A 160 25.90 11.11 -11.73
C TYR A 160 27.40 11.29 -11.52
N CYS A 161 28.09 10.17 -11.23
CA CYS A 161 29.53 10.08 -11.38
C CYS A 161 29.89 9.88 -12.87
N LYS A 162 31.16 10.11 -13.24
CA LYS A 162 31.57 10.06 -14.65
C LYS A 162 31.47 8.67 -15.27
N SER A 163 31.66 7.61 -14.49
CA SER A 163 31.56 6.22 -14.95
C SER A 163 30.11 5.84 -15.24
N CYS A 164 29.22 6.00 -14.25
CA CYS A 164 27.80 5.69 -14.41
C CYS A 164 27.12 6.56 -15.47
N PHE A 165 27.53 7.83 -15.58
CA PHE A 165 27.03 8.68 -16.66
C PHE A 165 27.41 8.12 -18.04
N ARG A 166 28.68 7.78 -18.26
CA ARG A 166 29.13 7.22 -19.57
C ARG A 166 28.57 5.83 -19.83
N GLU A 167 28.30 5.02 -18.81
CA GLU A 167 27.74 3.68 -19.02
C GLU A 167 26.26 3.73 -19.38
N GLY A 168 25.50 4.65 -18.78
CA GLY A 168 24.06 4.79 -19.01
C GLY A 168 23.65 5.84 -20.05
N HIS A 169 24.55 6.74 -20.45
CA HIS A 169 24.27 7.89 -21.33
C HIS A 169 25.26 7.99 -22.52
N ASP A 170 25.71 6.86 -23.05
CA ASP A 170 26.55 6.78 -24.25
C ASP A 170 25.79 6.21 -25.46
N GLU A 171 26.37 6.43 -26.64
CA GLU A 171 25.99 6.34 -28.07
C GLU A 171 24.76 5.51 -28.54
N PHE A 172 24.16 4.65 -27.72
CA PHE A 172 22.99 3.84 -28.07
C PHE A 172 21.64 4.47 -27.70
N ASP A 173 21.60 5.45 -26.79
CA ASP A 173 20.37 6.19 -26.47
C ASP A 173 20.40 7.56 -27.15
N MET A 174 19.56 7.72 -28.18
CA MET A 174 19.73 8.64 -29.31
C MET A 174 19.53 10.14 -29.03
N LYS A 175 19.81 10.66 -27.83
CA LYS A 175 19.84 12.11 -27.59
C LYS A 175 20.90 12.43 -26.55
N HIS A 176 21.86 13.28 -26.91
CA HIS A 176 22.81 13.85 -25.96
C HIS A 176 22.03 14.58 -24.86
N HIS A 177 21.94 13.97 -23.68
CA HIS A 177 21.37 14.65 -22.54
C HIS A 177 22.20 15.88 -22.23
N ARG A 178 21.53 17.00 -21.94
CA ARG A 178 22.16 18.25 -21.55
C ARG A 178 22.71 18.08 -20.15
N ILE A 179 24.03 18.17 -20.03
CA ILE A 179 24.74 17.98 -18.76
C ILE A 179 25.33 19.30 -18.29
N SER A 180 25.30 19.53 -16.98
CA SER A 180 26.08 20.57 -16.31
C SER A 180 27.06 19.95 -15.30
N LYS A 181 28.19 20.64 -15.06
CA LYS A 181 29.16 20.20 -14.04
C LYS A 181 28.57 20.47 -12.66
N TYR A 182 28.48 19.44 -11.84
CA TYR A 182 28.06 19.57 -10.45
C TYR A 182 29.29 19.78 -9.56
N LYS A 183 29.13 20.63 -8.54
CA LYS A 183 30.09 20.77 -7.44
C LYS A 183 29.28 20.75 -6.15
N ALA A 184 29.57 19.80 -5.30
CA ALA A 184 28.96 19.71 -3.99
C ALA A 184 29.14 21.05 -3.23
N PRO A 185 28.09 21.55 -2.57
CA PRO A 185 28.22 22.66 -1.62
C PRO A 185 29.24 22.28 -0.53
N LYS A 186 30.05 23.25 -0.10
CA LYS A 186 31.12 23.03 0.91
C LYS A 186 30.60 22.60 2.28
N ASP A 187 29.28 22.66 2.49
CA ASP A 187 28.61 22.34 3.75
C ASP A 187 28.10 20.89 3.80
N ALA A 188 28.31 20.09 2.74
CA ALA A 188 27.94 18.67 2.69
C ALA A 188 29.02 17.72 3.23
N GLU A 189 30.16 18.26 3.68
CA GLU A 189 31.26 17.52 4.31
C GLU A 189 31.09 17.59 5.84
N ARG A 190 30.23 16.74 6.40
CA ARG A 190 30.07 16.58 7.86
C ARG A 190 30.12 15.13 8.28
#